data_AF-A0A395JU45-F1
#
_entry.id   AF-A0A395JU45-F1
#
_cell.length_a   1.000
_cell.length_b   1.000
_cell.length_c   1.000
_cell.angle_alpha   90.00
_cell.angle_beta   90.00
_cell.angle_gamma   90.00
#
_symmetry.space_group_name_H-M   'P 1'
#
loop_
_entity.id
_entity.type
_entity.pdbx_description
1 polymer ?
#
loop_
_entity_poly.entity_id
_entity_poly.type
_entity_poly.pdbx_seq_one_letter_code
_entity_poly.pdbx_strand_id
1 'polypeptide(L)'
;MYLKDIIFDKNVTREEKILAFEYFLTRKENHIEGFTFTEKEIDEKYGNTAIKNLLLKRVFHATFTVENCDLCLKENDIVILNREHLNNYLNSEYILCHKCQYVNKQMQSVLGMGVNTSNLGLPQEFF
;
A
#
# COMPACT_ATOMS: atom_id res chain seq x y z
N MET A 1 10.27 -1.40 -4.85
CA MET A 1 8.92 -1.97 -4.66
C MET A 1 8.14 -1.77 -5.94
N TYR A 2 7.26 -2.70 -6.30
CA TYR A 2 6.42 -2.56 -7.49
C TYR A 2 5.03 -3.14 -7.28
N LEU A 3 4.03 -2.56 -7.96
CA LEU A 3 2.66 -3.04 -7.93
C LEU A 3 2.59 -4.41 -8.63
N LYS A 4 2.18 -5.44 -7.89
CA LYS A 4 2.05 -6.80 -8.41
C LYS A 4 0.64 -7.05 -8.94
N ASP A 5 -0.37 -6.73 -8.15
CA ASP A 5 -1.77 -6.96 -8.52
C ASP A 5 -2.73 -6.06 -7.73
N ILE A 6 -3.98 -5.97 -8.18
CA ILE A 6 -5.07 -5.35 -7.45
C ILE A 6 -6.20 -6.37 -7.33
N ILE A 7 -6.52 -6.69 -6.08
CA ILE A 7 -7.55 -7.66 -5.73
C ILE A 7 -8.83 -6.90 -5.43
N PHE A 8 -9.93 -7.32 -6.05
CA PHE A 8 -11.25 -6.76 -5.88
C PHE A 8 -12.13 -7.75 -5.12
N ASP A 9 -12.83 -7.27 -4.10
CA ASP A 9 -13.72 -8.11 -3.26
C ASP A 9 -15.00 -8.51 -4.01
N LYS A 10 -15.32 -7.83 -5.11
CA LYS A 10 -16.50 -8.07 -5.95
C LYS A 10 -16.14 -7.93 -7.42
N ASN A 11 -17.03 -8.41 -8.29
CA ASN A 11 -16.91 -8.18 -9.73
C ASN A 11 -16.99 -6.69 -10.03
N VAL A 12 -15.97 -6.21 -10.73
CA VAL A 12 -15.80 -4.82 -11.17
C VAL A 12 -15.69 -4.74 -12.69
N THR A 13 -16.09 -3.61 -13.27
CA THR A 13 -15.99 -3.34 -14.71
C THR A 13 -14.53 -3.16 -15.16
N ARG A 14 -14.31 -3.11 -16.48
CA ARG A 14 -12.98 -2.85 -17.02
C ARG A 14 -12.47 -1.46 -16.67
N GLU A 15 -13.34 -0.45 -16.70
CA GLU A 15 -12.99 0.94 -16.33
C GLU A 15 -12.58 1.03 -14.86
N GLU A 16 -13.30 0.32 -13.99
CA GLU A 16 -13.00 0.23 -12.55
C GLU A 16 -11.62 -0.38 -12.29
N LYS A 17 -11.23 -1.42 -13.04
CA LYS A 17 -9.89 -2.00 -12.96
C LYS A 17 -8.81 -1.01 -13.39
N ILE A 18 -8.99 -0.39 -14.56
CA ILE A 18 -8.02 0.59 -15.10
C ILE A 18 -7.78 1.71 -14.09
N LEU A 19 -8.85 2.23 -13.46
CA LEU A 19 -8.66 3.22 -12.44
C LEU A 19 -7.89 2.68 -11.24
N ALA A 20 -8.27 1.54 -10.67
CA ALA A 20 -7.58 1.07 -9.47
C ALA A 20 -6.06 0.96 -9.71
N PHE A 21 -5.66 0.55 -10.92
CA PHE A 21 -4.27 0.58 -11.37
C PHE A 21 -3.69 1.99 -11.40
N GLU A 22 -4.33 2.96 -12.06
CA GLU A 22 -3.87 4.35 -12.08
C GLU A 22 -3.82 4.99 -10.67
N TYR A 23 -4.73 4.59 -9.78
CA TYR A 23 -4.80 5.05 -8.41
C TYR A 23 -3.59 4.59 -7.60
N PHE A 24 -3.12 3.35 -7.77
CA PHE A 24 -1.93 2.86 -7.07
C PHE A 24 -0.63 2.98 -7.86
N LEU A 25 -0.68 3.52 -9.07
CA LEU A 25 0.51 3.67 -9.90
C LEU A 25 1.51 4.61 -9.24
N THR A 26 2.68 4.08 -8.91
CA THR A 26 3.82 4.84 -8.42
C THR A 26 4.86 5.03 -9.54
N ARG A 27 5.60 6.12 -9.44
CA ARG A 27 6.80 6.38 -10.24
C ARG A 27 7.95 6.72 -9.31
N LYS A 28 9.15 6.32 -9.71
CA LYS A 28 10.38 6.65 -9.02
C LYS A 28 11.14 7.69 -9.82
N GLU A 29 11.18 8.91 -9.32
CA GLU A 29 11.95 10.01 -9.91
C GLU A 29 12.97 10.50 -8.88
N ASN A 30 14.25 10.55 -9.26
CA ASN A 30 15.34 11.03 -8.39
C ASN A 30 15.39 10.37 -7.00
N HIS A 31 15.18 9.05 -6.95
CA HIS A 31 15.15 8.25 -5.71
C HIS A 31 13.96 8.51 -4.78
N ILE A 32 13.03 9.38 -5.17
CA ILE A 32 11.76 9.60 -4.47
C ILE A 32 10.69 8.76 -5.19
N GLU A 33 10.06 7.87 -4.44
CA GLU A 33 8.93 7.09 -4.94
C GLU A 33 7.63 7.79 -4.54
N GLY A 34 6.79 8.09 -5.52
CA GLY A 34 5.55 8.83 -5.31
C GLY A 34 4.48 8.43 -6.32
N PHE A 35 3.25 8.87 -6.08
CA PHE A 35 2.14 8.58 -7.00
C PHE A 35 2.32 9.28 -8.34
N THR A 36 1.99 8.57 -9.42
CA THR A 36 2.01 9.13 -10.78
C THR A 36 0.92 10.20 -10.95
N PHE A 37 -0.25 9.98 -10.35
CA PHE A 37 -1.38 10.90 -10.36
C PHE A 37 -1.73 11.36 -8.94
N THR A 38 -1.88 12.66 -8.74
CA THR A 38 -2.45 13.23 -7.51
C THR A 38 -3.92 12.85 -7.35
N GLU A 39 -4.47 12.96 -6.15
CA GLU A 39 -5.92 12.73 -5.95
C GLU A 39 -6.76 13.71 -6.77
N LYS A 40 -6.31 14.97 -6.89
CA LYS A 40 -6.97 15.98 -7.71
C LYS A 40 -6.99 15.62 -9.21
N GLU A 41 -5.90 15.09 -9.75
CA GLU A 41 -5.86 14.66 -11.17
C GLU A 41 -6.75 13.45 -11.42
N ILE A 42 -6.81 12.50 -10.47
CA ILE A 42 -7.76 11.38 -10.51
C ILE A 42 -9.20 11.92 -10.45
N ASP A 43 -9.49 12.83 -9.52
CA ASP A 43 -10.81 13.46 -9.41
C ASP A 43 -11.18 14.30 -10.62
N GLU A 44 -10.25 14.99 -11.28
CA GLU A 44 -10.57 15.76 -12.48
C GLU A 44 -10.81 14.86 -13.70
N LYS A 45 -10.02 13.79 -13.83
CA LYS A 45 -10.15 12.81 -14.91
C LYS A 45 -11.42 11.95 -14.77
N TYR A 46 -11.91 11.78 -13.54
CA TYR A 46 -12.95 10.82 -13.21
C TYR A 46 -14.10 11.36 -12.31
N GLY A 47 -14.19 12.68 -12.10
CA GLY A 47 -14.91 13.35 -11.00
C GLY A 47 -16.41 13.16 -10.85
N ASN A 48 -17.05 12.35 -11.70
CA ASN A 48 -18.45 11.96 -11.58
C ASN A 48 -18.68 10.47 -11.87
N THR A 49 -17.65 9.63 -11.75
CA THR A 49 -17.72 8.22 -12.15
C THR A 49 -17.61 7.26 -10.95
N ALA A 50 -17.83 5.97 -11.21
CA ALA A 50 -17.87 4.83 -10.26
C ALA A 50 -16.69 4.75 -9.26
N ILE A 51 -15.65 5.54 -9.48
CA ILE A 51 -14.39 5.63 -8.74
C ILE A 51 -14.56 6.16 -7.33
N LYS A 52 -15.33 7.25 -7.14
CA LYS A 52 -15.66 7.72 -5.80
C LYS A 52 -16.44 6.64 -5.04
N ASN A 53 -17.30 5.91 -5.74
CA ASN A 53 -18.05 4.80 -5.13
C ASN A 53 -17.14 3.62 -4.76
N LEU A 54 -16.13 3.29 -5.56
CA LEU A 54 -15.15 2.25 -5.24
C LEU A 54 -14.27 2.62 -4.03
N LEU A 55 -13.73 3.84 -4.03
CA LEU A 55 -12.90 4.36 -2.94
C LEU A 55 -13.69 4.44 -1.63
N LEU A 56 -14.93 4.97 -1.67
CA LEU A 56 -15.80 5.06 -0.50
C LEU A 56 -16.26 3.69 0.01
N LYS A 57 -16.42 2.70 -0.88
CA LYS A 57 -16.89 1.35 -0.51
C LYS A 57 -15.75 0.38 -0.18
N ARG A 58 -14.47 0.79 -0.30
CA ARG A 58 -13.27 -0.03 -0.02
C ARG A 58 -13.33 -1.45 -0.60
N VAL A 59 -13.76 -1.58 -1.86
CA VAL A 59 -14.02 -2.89 -2.50
C VAL A 59 -12.75 -3.53 -3.09
N PHE A 60 -11.56 -3.02 -2.77
CA PHE A 60 -10.31 -3.48 -3.34
C PHE A 60 -9.10 -3.19 -2.44
N HIS A 61 -8.04 -3.96 -2.66
CA HIS A 61 -6.72 -3.73 -2.08
C HIS A 61 -5.63 -4.02 -3.13
N ALA A 62 -4.50 -3.34 -3.02
CA ALA A 62 -3.34 -3.55 -3.87
C ALA A 62 -2.34 -4.50 -3.20
N THR A 63 -1.71 -5.35 -3.98
CA THR A 63 -0.57 -6.16 -3.56
C THR A 63 0.68 -5.60 -4.19
N PHE A 64 1.66 -5.24 -3.36
CA PHE A 64 2.96 -4.77 -3.81
C PHE A 64 4.03 -5.80 -3.45
N THR A 65 5.01 -5.98 -4.33
CA THR A 65 6.19 -6.79 -4.02
C THR A 65 7.31 -5.88 -3.53
N VAL A 66 7.74 -6.15 -2.30
CA VAL A 66 8.89 -5.54 -1.66
C VAL A 66 10.10 -6.39 -2.01
N GLU A 67 10.99 -5.86 -2.85
CA GLU A 67 12.18 -6.58 -3.35
C GLU A 67 13.12 -6.99 -2.20
N ASN A 68 13.23 -6.15 -1.17
CA ASN A 68 14.10 -6.42 -0.03
C ASN A 68 13.47 -5.90 1.28
N CYS A 69 13.18 -6.82 2.20
CA CYS A 69 12.81 -6.46 3.57
C CYS A 69 14.06 -6.12 4.38
N ASP A 70 14.11 -4.95 5.02
CA ASP A 70 15.31 -4.46 5.73
C ASP A 70 15.72 -5.35 6.91
N LEU A 71 14.82 -6.20 7.42
CA LEU A 71 15.10 -7.08 8.55
C LEU A 71 15.43 -8.53 8.14
N CYS A 72 14.68 -9.13 7.22
CA CYS A 72 14.92 -10.53 6.82
C CYS A 72 15.62 -10.70 5.47
N LEU A 73 15.85 -9.61 4.75
CA LEU A 73 16.53 -9.56 3.45
C LEU A 73 15.86 -10.42 2.36
N LYS A 74 14.55 -10.64 2.49
CA LYS A 74 13.77 -11.48 1.56
C LYS A 74 12.74 -10.64 0.83
N GLU A 75 12.54 -10.98 -0.43
CA GLU A 75 11.39 -10.51 -1.21
C GLU A 75 10.09 -11.01 -0.58
N ASN A 76 9.10 -10.13 -0.44
CA ASN A 76 7.78 -10.47 0.06
C ASN A 76 6.70 -9.59 -0.54
N ASP A 77 5.50 -10.15 -0.66
CA ASP A 77 4.31 -9.38 -0.99
C ASP A 77 3.72 -8.71 0.26
N ILE A 78 3.24 -7.49 0.10
CA ILE A 78 2.51 -6.72 1.12
C ILE A 78 1.15 -6.29 0.57
N VAL A 79 0.18 -6.20 1.48
CA VAL A 79 -1.17 -5.72 1.16
C VAL A 79 -1.29 -4.26 1.54
N ILE A 80 -1.70 -3.45 0.57
CA ILE A 80 -1.88 -2.00 0.68
C ILE A 80 -3.38 -1.70 0.48
N LEU A 81 -3.97 -1.07 1.49
CA LEU A 81 -5.42 -0.85 1.55
C LEU A 81 -5.86 0.46 0.88
N ASN A 82 -5.00 1.47 0.89
CA ASN A 82 -5.28 2.80 0.36
C ASN A 82 -3.96 3.56 0.14
N ARG A 83 -4.05 4.76 -0.47
CA ARG A 83 -2.88 5.60 -0.73
C ARG A 83 -2.18 6.07 0.53
N GLU A 84 -2.91 6.35 1.60
CA GLU A 84 -2.30 6.76 2.87
C GLU A 84 -1.41 5.64 3.43
N HIS A 85 -1.89 4.40 3.44
CA HIS A 85 -1.12 3.23 3.83
C HIS A 85 0.12 3.08 2.94
N LEU A 86 -0.02 3.19 1.62
CA LEU A 86 1.15 3.12 0.72
C LEU A 86 2.15 4.24 0.99
N ASN A 87 1.67 5.47 1.16
CA ASN A 87 2.51 6.63 1.41
C ASN A 87 3.28 6.49 2.73
N ASN A 88 2.61 6.03 3.78
CA ASN A 88 3.25 5.81 5.07
C ASN A 88 4.25 4.65 5.01
N TYR A 89 3.98 3.63 4.18
CA TYR A 89 4.91 2.54 3.92
C TYR A 89 6.16 3.03 3.18
N LEU A 90 5.99 3.77 2.08
CA LEU A 90 7.09 4.31 1.27
C LEU A 90 7.98 5.30 2.04
N ASN A 91 7.39 6.07 2.96
CA ASN A 91 8.11 7.05 3.78
C ASN A 91 8.55 6.51 5.15
N SER A 92 8.49 5.20 5.35
CA SER A 92 8.99 4.58 6.57
C SER A 92 10.51 4.52 6.56
N GLU A 93 11.11 4.64 7.75
CA GLU A 93 12.57 4.48 7.92
C GLU A 93 13.03 3.06 7.55
N TYR A 94 12.15 2.07 7.77
CA TYR A 94 12.41 0.67 7.50
C TYR A 94 11.26 0.03 6.72
N ILE A 95 11.60 -0.53 5.57
CA ILE A 95 10.73 -1.29 4.68
C ILE A 95 10.70 -2.74 5.16
N LEU A 96 9.63 -3.11 5.86
CA LEU A 96 9.49 -4.43 6.47
C LEU A 96 8.36 -5.25 5.83
N CYS A 97 8.60 -6.54 5.60
CA CYS A 97 7.52 -7.48 5.25
C CYS A 97 6.57 -7.70 6.45
N HIS A 98 5.36 -8.20 6.18
CA HIS A 98 4.33 -8.39 7.21
C HIS A 98 4.81 -9.22 8.42
N LYS A 99 5.58 -10.30 8.17
CA LYS A 99 6.15 -11.13 9.23
C LYS A 99 7.13 -10.35 10.11
N CYS A 100 8.02 -9.57 9.49
CA CYS A 100 8.99 -8.75 10.21
C CYS A 100 8.32 -7.59 10.96
N GLN A 101 7.26 -6.99 10.41
CA GLN A 101 6.45 -5.99 11.10
C GLN A 101 5.80 -6.56 12.37
N TYR A 102 5.20 -7.76 12.26
CA TYR A 102 4.61 -8.44 13.42
C TYR A 102 5.65 -8.72 14.50
N VAL A 103 6.78 -9.32 14.14
CA VAL A 103 7.88 -9.60 15.08
C VAL A 103 8.40 -8.31 15.71
N ASN A 104 8.63 -7.26 14.92
CA ASN A 104 9.08 -5.97 15.42
C ASN A 104 8.11 -5.37 16.45
N LYS A 105 6.79 -5.43 16.19
CA LYS A 105 5.77 -4.98 17.16
C LYS A 105 5.78 -5.80 18.44
N GLN A 106 5.94 -7.12 18.35
CA GLN A 106 6.03 -7.98 19.54
C GLN A 106 7.29 -7.69 20.35
N MET A 107 8.43 -7.44 19.69
CA MET A 107 9.65 -7.03 20.39
C MET A 107 9.46 -5.68 21.09
N GLN A 108 8.80 -4.71 20.44
CA GLN A 108 8.53 -3.41 21.04
C GLN A 108 7.60 -3.51 22.25
N SER A 109 6.52 -4.30 22.15
CA SER A 109 5.54 -4.42 23.22
C SER A 109 6.05 -5.21 24.42
N VAL A 110 6.84 -6.27 24.19
CA VAL A 110 7.31 -7.17 25.26
C VAL A 110 8.62 -6.72 25.86
N LEU A 111 9.55 -6.23 25.04
CA LEU A 111 10.93 -5.96 25.44
C LEU A 111 11.30 -4.48 25.41
N GLY A 112 10.45 -3.61 24.84
CA GLY A 112 10.81 -2.22 24.56
C GLY A 112 11.92 -2.08 23.52
N MET A 113 12.16 -3.14 22.72
CA MET A 113 13.21 -3.20 21.71
C MET A 113 12.61 -3.32 20.31
N GLY A 114 13.18 -2.67 19.31
CA GLY A 114 12.73 -2.80 17.93
C GLY A 114 12.97 -1.52 17.14
N VAL A 115 12.86 -1.62 15.81
CA VAL A 115 13.01 -0.47 14.92
C VAL A 115 11.71 0.33 14.90
N ASN A 116 11.80 1.65 14.74
CA ASN A 116 10.61 2.48 14.73
C ASN A 116 9.80 2.27 13.44
N THR A 117 8.57 1.78 13.57
CA THR A 117 7.69 1.45 12.45
C THR A 117 6.30 2.07 12.59
N SER A 118 6.18 3.16 13.35
CA SER A 118 4.88 3.81 13.65
C SER A 118 4.09 4.20 12.40
N ASN A 119 4.75 4.40 11.26
CA ASN A 119 4.13 4.74 9.98
C ASN A 119 3.71 3.51 9.15
N LEU A 120 4.08 2.29 9.50
CA LEU A 120 3.82 1.12 8.64
C LEU A 120 2.36 0.62 8.61
N GLY A 121 1.43 1.28 9.32
CA GLY A 121 -0.02 1.13 9.18
C GLY A 121 -0.51 -0.31 8.98
N LEU A 122 -0.49 -1.16 10.01
CA LEU A 122 -1.01 -2.53 9.86
C LEU A 122 -2.55 -2.52 9.69
N PRO A 123 -3.10 -3.27 8.72
CA PRO A 123 -4.46 -3.77 8.82
C PRO A 123 -4.56 -4.64 10.08
N GLN A 124 -5.46 -4.33 11.00
CA GLN A 124 -5.73 -5.17 12.18
C GLN A 124 -6.51 -6.45 11.83
N GLU A 125 -6.96 -6.63 10.57
CA GLU A 125 -8.06 -7.54 10.23
C GLU A 125 -7.70 -8.71 9.28
N PHE A 126 -6.42 -9.06 9.10
CA PHE A 126 -6.02 -10.25 8.30
C PHE A 126 -5.35 -11.36 9.12
N PHE A 127 -5.69 -11.46 10.42
CA PHE A 127 -5.31 -12.57 11.29
C PHE A 127 -6.50 -13.46 11.60
#